data_AF-A0A947N2Z7-F1
#
_entry.id   AF-A0A947N2Z7-F1
#
_cell.length_a   1.000
_cell.length_b   1.000
_cell.length_c   1.000
_cell.angle_alpha   90.00
_cell.angle_beta   90.00
_cell.angle_gamma   90.00
#
_symmetry.space_group_name_H-M   'P 1'
#
loop_
_entity.id
_entity.type
_entity.pdbx_description
1 polymer ?
#
loop_
_entity_poly.entity_id
_entity_poly.type
_entity_poly.pdbx_seq_one_letter_code
_entity_poly.pdbx_strand_id
1 'polypeptide(L)'
;MEATTDQYSGDNSTYSYHMADQGTDAQEREKAFLFASREGKMLRLLDGALERIENDTYGYCQETGAPIEFRRLEAIPHARLCIAAKKRHEEESNTPE
;
A
#
# COMPACT_ATOMS: atom_id res chain seq x y z
N MET A 1 46.75 4.78 -34.71
CA MET A 1 46.72 5.64 -33.53
C MET A 1 45.79 6.80 -33.82
N GLU A 2 44.83 7.22 -33.01
CA GLU A 2 44.34 6.83 -31.68
C GLU A 2 42.91 7.38 -31.57
N ALA A 3 42.04 6.65 -30.87
CA ALA A 3 40.64 7.00 -30.67
C ALA A 3 40.50 8.18 -29.70
N THR A 4 39.75 9.22 -30.08
CA THR A 4 39.28 10.24 -29.14
C THR A 4 38.02 9.71 -28.44
N THR A 5 38.23 8.87 -27.42
CA THR A 5 37.23 8.65 -26.38
C THR A 5 37.18 9.93 -25.55
N ASP A 6 36.22 10.80 -25.87
CA ASP A 6 35.96 11.99 -25.08
C ASP A 6 35.38 11.57 -23.72
N GLN A 7 36.01 12.05 -22.67
CA GLN A 7 35.96 11.52 -21.32
C GLN A 7 34.69 11.99 -20.61
N TYR A 8 33.64 11.16 -20.59
CA TYR A 8 32.55 11.30 -19.62
C TYR A 8 32.94 10.60 -18.31
N SER A 9 33.92 11.15 -17.61
CA SER A 9 34.35 10.67 -16.28
C SER A 9 34.96 11.82 -15.50
N GLY A 10 34.10 12.76 -15.11
CA GLY A 10 34.44 13.90 -14.25
C GLY A 10 33.44 13.99 -13.11
N ASP A 11 33.79 13.37 -11.98
CA ASP A 11 33.38 13.69 -10.61
C ASP A 11 31.91 14.05 -10.33
N ASN A 12 31.01 13.06 -10.46
CA ASN A 12 29.69 13.15 -9.81
C ASN A 12 29.72 12.68 -8.34
N SER A 13 30.91 12.41 -7.80
CA SER A 13 31.09 11.87 -6.45
C SER A 13 30.98 12.97 -5.39
N THR A 14 31.60 14.14 -5.57
CA THR A 14 31.61 15.17 -4.53
C THR A 14 30.26 15.88 -4.33
N TYR A 15 29.39 15.97 -5.35
CA TYR A 15 28.04 16.53 -5.20
C TYR A 15 27.01 15.50 -4.67
N SER A 16 27.20 14.21 -4.96
CA SER A 16 26.31 13.11 -4.56
C SER A 16 26.35 12.76 -3.06
N TYR A 17 27.26 13.34 -2.27
CA TYR A 17 27.40 13.05 -0.83
C TYR A 17 27.02 14.23 0.07
N HIS A 18 26.35 15.27 -0.43
CA HIS A 18 25.89 16.36 0.43
C HIS A 18 24.96 15.81 1.53
N MET A 19 25.16 16.23 2.79
CA MET A 19 24.40 15.70 3.93
C MET A 19 22.88 15.85 3.76
N ALA A 20 22.44 16.90 3.04
CA ALA A 20 21.04 17.09 2.69
C ALA A 20 20.54 16.05 1.68
N ASP A 21 21.36 15.67 0.69
CA ASP A 21 20.99 14.71 -0.35
C ASP A 21 20.92 13.30 0.22
N GLN A 22 21.85 12.94 1.13
CA GLN A 22 21.79 11.66 1.85
C GLN A 22 20.51 11.52 2.70
N GLY A 23 20.03 12.61 3.29
CA GLY A 23 18.77 12.64 4.04
C GLY A 23 17.55 12.46 3.14
N THR A 24 17.53 13.15 2.00
CA THR A 24 16.49 13.02 0.97
C THR A 24 16.43 11.59 0.41
N ASP A 25 17.58 11.02 0.02
CA ASP A 25 17.68 9.65 -0.51
C ASP A 25 17.22 8.59 0.50
N ALA A 26 17.50 8.80 1.79
CA ALA A 26 17.01 7.91 2.83
C ALA A 26 15.49 8.01 2.97
N GLN A 27 14.94 9.22 2.96
CA GLN A 27 13.49 9.44 3.04
C GLN A 27 12.74 8.87 1.83
N GLU A 28 13.29 9.01 0.62
CA GLU A 28 12.71 8.44 -0.60
C GLU A 28 12.68 6.91 -0.55
N ARG A 29 13.77 6.28 -0.10
CA ARG A 29 13.82 4.83 0.11
C ARG A 29 12.80 4.35 1.13
N GLU A 30 12.64 5.08 2.24
CA GLU A 30 11.62 4.75 3.25
C GLU A 30 10.20 4.86 2.68
N LYS A 31 9.89 5.94 1.96
CA LYS A 31 8.60 6.12 1.27
C LYS A 31 8.32 4.99 0.28
N ALA A 32 9.31 4.63 -0.54
CA ALA A 32 9.18 3.54 -1.51
C ALA A 32 8.88 2.21 -0.80
N PHE A 33 9.56 1.93 0.32
CA PHE A 33 9.30 0.75 1.13
C PHE A 33 7.87 0.73 1.71
N LEU A 34 7.39 1.87 2.22
CA LEU A 34 6.02 1.98 2.74
C LEU A 34 4.97 1.76 1.65
N PHE A 35 5.17 2.30 0.44
CA PHE A 35 4.28 2.07 -0.69
C PHE A 35 4.26 0.60 -1.11
N ALA A 36 5.43 -0.02 -1.30
CA ALA A 36 5.53 -1.44 -1.63
C ALA A 36 4.86 -2.32 -0.56
N SER A 37 5.03 -1.99 0.71
CA SER A 37 4.39 -2.69 1.82
C SER A 37 2.86 -2.56 1.79
N ARG A 38 2.34 -1.38 1.45
CA ARG A 38 0.89 -1.12 1.32
C ARG A 38 0.30 -1.86 0.11
N GLU A 39 0.99 -1.85 -1.02
CA GLU A 39 0.59 -2.59 -2.22
C GLU A 39 0.55 -4.09 -1.95
N GLY A 40 1.57 -4.65 -1.29
CA GLY A 40 1.57 -6.06 -0.90
C GLY A 40 0.40 -6.44 0.01
N LYS A 41 -0.01 -5.57 0.94
CA LYS A 41 -1.22 -5.78 1.75
C LYS A 41 -2.49 -5.73 0.90
N MET A 42 -2.57 -4.81 -0.05
CA MET A 42 -3.72 -4.68 -0.96
C MET A 42 -3.90 -5.94 -1.82
N LEU A 43 -2.82 -6.50 -2.36
CA LEU A 43 -2.85 -7.75 -3.13
C LEU A 43 -3.45 -8.90 -2.29
N ARG A 44 -2.97 -9.09 -1.06
CA ARG A 44 -3.52 -10.13 -0.16
C ARG A 44 -5.01 -9.93 0.14
N LEU A 45 -5.46 -8.68 0.25
CA LEU A 45 -6.87 -8.37 0.46
C LEU A 45 -7.73 -8.71 -0.75
N LEU A 46 -7.20 -8.51 -1.96
CA LEU A 46 -7.83 -8.90 -3.21
C LEU A 46 -7.86 -10.43 -3.39
N ASP A 47 -6.75 -11.12 -3.12
CA ASP A 47 -6.69 -12.59 -3.17
C ASP A 47 -7.74 -13.20 -2.24
N GLY A 48 -7.83 -12.71 -1.00
CA GLY A 48 -8.86 -13.15 -0.07
C GLY A 48 -10.28 -12.74 -0.48
N ALA A 49 -10.46 -11.72 -1.32
CA ALA A 49 -11.77 -11.38 -1.88
C ALA A 49 -12.17 -12.35 -3.00
N LEU A 50 -11.22 -12.73 -3.86
CA LEU A 50 -11.42 -13.76 -4.89
C LEU A 50 -11.80 -15.11 -4.25
N GLU A 51 -11.08 -15.53 -3.20
CA GLU A 51 -11.40 -16.74 -2.46
C GLU A 51 -12.84 -16.72 -1.87
N ARG A 52 -13.33 -15.55 -1.43
CA ARG A 52 -14.73 -15.44 -0.96
C ARG A 52 -15.74 -15.54 -2.08
N ILE A 53 -15.38 -15.13 -3.29
CA ILE A 53 -16.23 -15.29 -4.48
C ILE A 53 -16.32 -16.78 -4.82
N GLU A 54 -15.20 -17.50 -4.82
CA GLU A 54 -15.17 -18.95 -5.06
C GLU A 54 -15.99 -19.73 -4.02
N ASN A 55 -16.02 -19.26 -2.78
CA ASN A 55 -16.76 -19.86 -1.68
C ASN A 55 -18.21 -19.33 -1.53
N ASP A 56 -18.73 -18.52 -2.46
CA ASP A 56 -20.07 -17.91 -2.40
C ASP A 56 -20.36 -17.09 -1.11
N THR A 57 -19.32 -16.61 -0.44
CA THR A 57 -19.41 -15.79 0.78
C THR A 57 -19.11 -14.31 0.53
N TYR A 58 -18.82 -13.96 -0.73
CA TYR A 58 -18.57 -12.58 -1.12
C TYR A 58 -19.82 -11.72 -0.94
N GLY A 59 -19.62 -10.50 -0.43
CA GLY A 59 -20.70 -9.56 -0.18
C GLY A 59 -21.45 -9.76 1.14
N TYR A 60 -20.99 -10.65 2.03
CA TYR A 60 -21.49 -10.77 3.39
C TYR A 60 -20.47 -10.28 4.42
N CYS A 61 -20.95 -9.60 5.46
CA CYS A 61 -20.13 -9.11 6.56
C CYS A 61 -19.60 -10.27 7.38
N GLN A 62 -18.28 -10.33 7.59
CA GLN A 62 -17.64 -11.41 8.36
C GLN A 62 -18.01 -11.42 9.84
N GLU A 63 -18.38 -10.27 10.41
CA GLU A 63 -18.68 -10.15 11.83
C GLU A 63 -20.17 -10.42 12.12
N THR A 64 -21.05 -9.88 11.28
CA THR A 64 -22.51 -9.92 11.54
C THR A 64 -23.27 -10.89 10.63
N GLY A 65 -22.65 -11.40 9.57
CA GLY A 65 -23.32 -12.18 8.53
C GLY A 65 -24.29 -11.39 7.65
N ALA A 66 -24.47 -10.09 7.90
CA ALA A 66 -25.39 -9.24 7.15
C ALA A 66 -24.85 -8.94 5.73
N PRO A 67 -25.72 -8.76 4.73
CA PRO A 67 -25.30 -8.37 3.39
C PRO A 67 -24.61 -6.99 3.41
N ILE A 68 -23.53 -6.85 2.66
CA ILE A 68 -22.80 -5.61 2.43
C ILE A 68 -23.47 -4.89 1.27
N GLU A 69 -23.71 -3.59 1.42
CA GLU A 69 -24.33 -2.78 0.38
C GLU A 69 -23.53 -2.83 -0.93
N PHE A 70 -24.24 -2.98 -2.05
CA PHE A 70 -23.62 -3.07 -3.38
C PHE A 70 -22.73 -1.86 -3.69
N ARG A 71 -23.20 -0.63 -3.40
CA ARG A 71 -22.43 0.60 -3.60
C ARG A 71 -21.09 0.61 -2.87
N ARG A 72 -21.00 -0.08 -1.72
CA ARG A 72 -19.76 -0.22 -0.96
C ARG A 72 -18.80 -1.19 -1.63
N LEU A 73 -19.28 -2.31 -2.15
CA LEU A 73 -18.47 -3.29 -2.88
C LEU A 73 -17.99 -2.72 -4.23
N GLU A 74 -18.81 -1.90 -4.87
CA GLU A 74 -18.45 -1.18 -6.10
C GLU A 74 -17.30 -0.19 -5.84
N ALA A 75 -17.36 0.57 -4.74
CA ALA A 75 -16.30 1.50 -4.37
C ALA A 75 -15.05 0.80 -3.80
N ILE A 76 -15.24 -0.26 -3.01
CA ILE A 76 -14.19 -0.98 -2.27
C ILE A 76 -14.45 -2.50 -2.39
N PRO A 77 -13.96 -3.17 -3.43
CA PRO A 77 -14.27 -4.57 -3.70
C PRO A 77 -13.66 -5.55 -2.68
N HIS A 78 -12.58 -5.15 -2.01
CA HIS A 78 -11.95 -5.98 -0.98
C HIS A 78 -12.59 -5.82 0.42
N ALA A 79 -13.72 -5.11 0.54
CA ALA A 79 -14.38 -4.89 1.83
C ALA A 79 -14.86 -6.22 2.46
N ARG A 80 -14.51 -6.42 3.74
CA ARG A 80 -14.88 -7.61 4.54
C ARG A 80 -15.98 -7.36 5.57
N LEU A 81 -16.20 -6.09 5.91
CA LEU A 81 -17.11 -5.66 6.97
C LEU A 81 -18.15 -4.68 6.42
N CYS A 82 -19.37 -4.78 6.94
CA CYS A 82 -20.41 -3.79 6.72
C CYS A 82 -20.04 -2.45 7.38
N ILE A 83 -20.77 -1.37 7.04
CA ILE A 83 -20.50 -0.03 7.55
C ILE A 83 -20.62 0.02 9.08
N ALA A 84 -21.65 -0.60 9.63
CA ALA A 84 -21.85 -0.65 11.08
C ALA A 84 -20.70 -1.36 11.81
N ALA A 85 -20.28 -2.53 11.34
CA ALA A 85 -19.14 -3.28 11.86
C ALA A 85 -17.83 -2.48 11.76
N LYS A 86 -17.57 -1.89 10.59
CA LYS A 86 -16.40 -1.04 10.33
C LYS A 86 -16.35 0.15 11.30
N LYS A 87 -17.49 0.82 11.52
CA LYS A 87 -17.59 1.98 12.42
C LYS A 87 -17.27 1.60 13.87
N ARG A 88 -17.77 0.47 14.36
CA ARG A 88 -17.45 -0.02 15.71
C ARG A 88 -15.95 -0.28 15.89
N HIS A 89 -15.33 -0.95 14.92
CA HIS A 89 -13.88 -1.18 14.93
C HIS A 89 -13.06 0.12 14.92
N GLU A 90 -13.51 1.14 14.17
CA GLU A 90 -12.85 2.44 14.14
C GLU A 90 -13.01 3.17 15.48
N GLU A 91 -14.19 3.12 16.10
CA GLU A 91 -14.44 3.69 17.43
C GLU A 91 -13.58 3.01 18.52
N GLU A 92 -13.50 1.68 18.52
CA GLU A 92 -12.64 0.90 19.42
C GLU A 92 -11.15 1.20 19.23
N SER A 93 -10.72 1.39 17.97
CA SER A 93 -9.32 1.74 17.68
C SER A 93 -8.95 3.17 18.08
N ASN A 94 -9.95 4.05 18.27
CA ASN A 94 -9.76 5.47 18.51
C ASN A 94 -10.02 5.88 19.98
N THR A 95 -10.39 4.94 20.85
CA THR A 95 -10.38 5.19 22.31
C THR A 95 -8.94 5.29 22.79
N PRO A 96 -8.49 6.47 23.28
CA PRO A 96 -7.21 6.54 23.98
C PRO A 96 -7.31 5.75 25.29
N GLU A 97 -6.24 5.02 25.64
CA GLU A 97 -6.06 4.44 26.99
C GLU A 97 -6.26 5.48 28.10
#